data_AF-A0A5K1I0H5-F1
#
_entry.id   AF-A0A5K1I0H5-F1
#
_cell.length_a   1.000
_cell.length_b   1.000
_cell.length_c   1.000
_cell.angle_alpha   90.00
_cell.angle_beta   90.00
_cell.angle_gamma   90.00
#
_symmetry.space_group_name_H-M   'P 1'
#
loop_
_entity.id
_entity.type
_entity.pdbx_description
1 polymer ?
#
loop_
_entity_poly.entity_id
_entity_poly.type
_entity_poly.pdbx_seq_one_letter_code
_entity_poly.pdbx_strand_id
1 'polypeptide(L)'
;AGLYFLVSIGLLTSVVSIYYYLKIIKLLMTGRNKEITPHVRNYRRSPLRSNNSIELSMIVCVIASTIPGISMNPIIAIAQDTLF
;
A
#
# COMPACT_ATOMS: atom_id res chain seq x y z
N ALA A 1 0.89 31.52 -15.23
CA ALA A 1 0.31 30.48 -16.11
C ALA A 1 0.47 29.13 -15.42
N GLY A 2 -0.61 28.50 -14.99
CA GLY A 2 -0.58 27.39 -14.02
C GLY A 2 -0.06 26.07 -14.59
N LEU A 3 0.41 25.18 -13.70
CA LEU A 3 0.90 23.82 -13.97
C LEU A 3 -0.17 22.83 -14.48
N TYR A 4 -1.21 23.30 -15.18
CA TYR A 4 -2.33 22.47 -15.65
C TYR A 4 -1.89 21.29 -16.52
N PHE A 5 -0.84 21.48 -17.31
CA PHE A 5 -0.24 20.42 -18.12
C PHE A 5 0.35 19.31 -17.24
N LEU A 6 1.03 19.67 -16.14
CA LEU A 6 1.63 18.72 -15.21
C LEU A 6 0.55 17.96 -14.42
N VAL A 7 -0.51 18.64 -14.01
CA VAL A 7 -1.68 18.01 -13.35
C VAL A 7 -2.32 16.99 -14.29
N SER A 8 -2.46 17.31 -15.57
CA SER A 8 -3.06 16.42 -16.58
C SER A 8 -2.21 15.16 -16.79
N ILE A 9 -0.88 15.29 -16.89
CA ILE A 9 0.03 14.14 -16.99
C ILE A 9 -0.01 13.29 -15.71
N GLY A 10 -0.07 13.92 -14.54
CA GLY A 10 -0.19 13.22 -13.25
C GLY A 10 -1.48 12.38 -13.16
N LEU A 11 -2.61 12.94 -13.62
CA LEU A 11 -3.87 12.20 -13.66
C LEU A 11 -3.80 11.00 -14.62
N LEU A 12 -3.28 11.20 -15.83
CA LEU A 12 -3.15 10.12 -16.82
C LEU A 12 -2.28 8.97 -16.31
N THR A 13 -1.11 9.28 -15.74
CA THR A 13 -0.20 8.26 -15.20
C THR A 13 -0.76 7.58 -13.96
N SER A 14 -1.53 8.29 -13.13
CA SER A 14 -2.25 7.71 -11.98
C SER A 14 -3.28 6.66 -12.42
N VAL A 15 -4.06 6.92 -13.47
CA VAL A 15 -5.02 5.95 -14.02
C VAL A 15 -4.32 4.66 -14.47
N VAL A 16 -3.20 4.80 -15.18
CA VAL A 16 -2.38 3.65 -15.62
C VAL A 16 -1.84 2.88 -14.41
N SER A 17 -1.32 3.59 -13.40
CA SER A 17 -0.80 3.00 -12.17
C SER A 17 -1.85 2.18 -11.44
N ILE A 18 -3.05 2.73 -11.22
CA ILE A 18 -4.17 2.06 -10.54
C ILE A 18 -4.55 0.76 -11.26
N TYR A 19 -4.56 0.75 -12.59
CA TYR A 19 -4.82 -0.46 -13.37
C TYR A 19 -3.80 -1.58 -13.06
N TYR A 20 -2.51 -1.26 -12.99
CA TYR A 20 -1.48 -2.23 -12.65
C TYR A 20 -1.56 -2.70 -11.19
N TYR A 21 -1.87 -1.80 -10.24
CA TYR A 21 -2.09 -2.18 -8.84
C TYR A 21 -3.25 -3.17 -8.70
N LEU A 22 -4.38 -2.89 -9.34
CA LEU A 22 -5.55 -3.79 -9.32
C LEU A 22 -5.25 -5.15 -9.95
N LYS A 23 -4.43 -5.20 -11.01
CA LYS A 23 -4.00 -6.45 -11.63
C LYS A 23 -3.25 -7.35 -10.64
N ILE A 24 -2.34 -6.80 -9.84
CA ILE A 24 -1.59 -7.55 -8.82
C ILE A 24 -2.53 -8.05 -7.72
N ILE A 25 -3.43 -7.20 -7.21
CA ILE A 25 -4.40 -7.59 -6.18
C ILE A 25 -5.32 -8.70 -6.69
N LYS A 26 -5.80 -8.59 -7.93
CA LYS A 26 -6.65 -9.62 -8.56
C LYS A 26 -5.90 -10.94 -8.75
N LEU A 27 -4.63 -10.88 -9.17
CA LEU A 27 -3.76 -12.05 -9.29
C LEU A 27 -3.57 -12.72 -7.93
N LEU A 28 -3.30 -11.96 -6.86
CA LEU A 28 -3.16 -12.49 -5.50
C LEU A 28 -4.44 -13.16 -5.01
N MET A 29 -5.59 -12.50 -5.22
CA MET A 29 -6.90 -12.99 -4.78
C MET A 29 -7.31 -14.28 -5.52
N THR A 30 -7.03 -14.34 -6.83
CA THR A 30 -7.42 -15.47 -7.71
C THR A 30 -6.39 -16.61 -7.71
N GLY A 31 -5.10 -16.28 -7.69
CA GLY A 31 -3.97 -17.22 -7.66
C GLY A 31 -3.94 -18.06 -6.38
N ARG A 32 -4.36 -17.48 -5.25
CA ARG A 32 -4.58 -18.25 -4.00
C ARG A 32 -5.59 -19.40 -4.14
N ASN A 33 -6.56 -19.30 -5.05
CA ASN A 33 -7.59 -20.33 -5.25
C ASN A 33 -7.21 -21.35 -6.34
N LYS A 34 -6.45 -20.94 -7.37
CA LYS A 34 -6.05 -21.79 -8.50
C LYS A 34 -4.67 -22.45 -8.36
N GLU A 35 -3.77 -21.90 -7.54
CA GLU A 35 -2.37 -22.32 -7.43
C GLU A 35 -2.01 -22.82 -6.02
N ILE A 36 -2.85 -23.67 -5.41
CA ILE A 36 -2.33 -24.61 -4.39
C ILE A 36 -1.59 -25.73 -5.14
N THR A 37 -0.58 -25.36 -5.92
CA THR A 37 0.44 -26.26 -6.44
C THR A 37 1.07 -26.94 -5.23
N PRO A 38 1.39 -28.24 -5.26
CA PRO A 38 1.93 -28.97 -4.11
C PRO A 38 3.19 -28.30 -3.49
N HIS A 39 3.88 -27.48 -4.27
CA HIS A 39 5.02 -26.68 -3.84
C HIS A 39 4.68 -25.58 -2.80
N VAL A 40 3.54 -24.88 -2.95
CA VAL A 40 3.11 -23.83 -2.01
C VAL A 40 2.34 -24.42 -0.81
N ARG A 41 1.81 -25.64 -0.96
CA ARG A 41 1.12 -26.36 0.13
C ARG A 41 2.03 -26.60 1.34
N ASN A 42 3.34 -26.78 1.12
CA ASN A 42 4.31 -27.02 2.19
C ASN A 42 4.91 -25.72 2.76
N TYR A 43 4.39 -24.55 2.35
CA TYR A 43 4.76 -23.28 2.97
C TYR A 43 4.18 -23.26 4.38
N ARG A 44 5.04 -23.41 5.40
CA ARG A 44 4.65 -23.40 6.80
C ARG A 44 3.94 -22.07 7.09
N ARG A 45 2.64 -22.14 7.39
CA ARG A 45 1.88 -20.97 7.85
C ARG A 45 2.55 -20.47 9.12
N SER A 46 3.31 -19.39 9.00
CA SER A 46 3.98 -18.78 10.14
C SER A 46 2.93 -18.43 11.19
N PRO A 47 3.21 -18.65 12.49
CA PRO A 47 2.31 -18.18 13.53
C PRO A 47 2.12 -16.67 13.37
N LEU A 48 0.87 -16.21 13.49
CA LEU A 48 0.41 -14.80 13.43
C LEU A 48 1.10 -13.86 14.46
N ARG A 49 2.04 -14.40 15.22
CA ARG A 49 2.73 -13.74 16.31
C ARG A 49 4.17 -14.23 16.30
N SER A 50 4.89 -13.93 15.23
CA SER A 50 6.34 -14.00 15.30
C SER A 50 6.84 -12.72 15.98
N ASN A 51 7.70 -12.84 16.99
CA ASN A 51 8.34 -11.69 17.63
C ASN A 51 9.43 -11.07 16.72
N ASN A 52 9.32 -11.26 15.40
CA ASN A 52 10.27 -10.75 14.44
C ASN A 52 9.98 -9.27 14.17
N SER A 53 11.02 -8.46 14.24
CA SER A 53 10.95 -7.02 13.96
C SER A 53 10.34 -6.71 12.58
N ILE A 54 10.48 -7.62 11.62
CA ILE A 54 9.95 -7.50 10.25
C ILE A 54 8.42 -7.60 10.22
N GLU A 55 7.82 -8.51 11.00
CA GLU A 55 6.35 -8.64 11.05
C GLU A 55 5.75 -7.41 11.74
N LEU A 56 6.39 -6.95 12.82
CA LEU A 56 5.98 -5.75 13.53
C LEU A 56 6.09 -4.50 12.63
N SER A 57 7.20 -4.33 11.91
CA SER A 57 7.38 -3.17 11.03
C SER A 57 6.37 -3.15 9.88
N MET A 58 5.99 -4.32 9.35
CA MET A 58 4.93 -4.43 8.34
C MET A 58 3.58 -3.98 8.89
N ILE A 59 3.21 -4.41 10.10
CA ILE A 59 1.96 -4.00 10.76
C ILE A 59 1.97 -2.49 11.04
N VAL A 60 3.05 -1.96 11.61
CA VAL A 60 3.20 -0.53 11.90
C VAL A 60 3.11 0.30 10.61
N CYS A 61 3.71 -0.14 9.50
CA CYS A 61 3.63 0.54 8.21
C CYS A 61 2.20 0.58 7.66
N VAL A 62 1.45 -0.52 7.77
CA VAL A 62 0.04 -0.58 7.34
C VAL A 62 -0.82 0.40 8.16
N ILE A 63 -0.62 0.43 9.48
CA ILE A 63 -1.33 1.34 10.37
C ILE A 63 -0.95 2.79 10.05
N ALA A 64 0.34 3.09 9.92
CA ALA A 64 0.85 4.42 9.59
C ALA A 64 0.48 4.89 8.19
N SER A 65 0.18 3.99 7.24
CA SER A 65 -0.33 4.37 5.91
C SER A 65 -1.83 4.66 5.91
N THR A 66 -2.57 4.08 6.87
CA THR A 66 -4.04 4.18 6.91
C THR A 66 -4.51 5.34 7.79
N ILE A 67 -3.88 5.54 8.96
CA ILE A 67 -4.28 6.57 9.94
C ILE A 67 -4.23 7.99 9.35
N PRO A 68 -3.15 8.40 8.65
CA PRO A 68 -3.09 9.69 7.98
C PRO A 68 -4.24 9.96 7.04
N GLY A 69 -4.69 8.95 6.28
CA GLY A 69 -5.79 9.08 5.33
C GLY A 69 -7.08 9.60 5.96
N ILE A 70 -7.32 9.24 7.22
CA ILE A 70 -8.51 9.63 7.99
C ILE A 70 -8.24 10.93 8.75
N SER A 71 -7.05 11.09 9.32
CA SER A 71 -6.66 12.24 10.13
C SER A 71 -5.61 13.09 9.40
N MET A 72 -5.96 13.59 8.21
CA MET A 72 -5.06 14.44 7.43
C MET A 72 -4.87 15.81 8.06
N ASN A 73 -5.89 16.32 8.76
CA ASN A 73 -5.90 17.66 9.36
C ASN A 73 -4.68 17.94 10.29
N PRO A 74 -4.38 17.09 11.30
CA PRO A 74 -3.21 17.31 12.15
C PRO A 74 -1.88 17.14 11.40
N ILE A 75 -1.81 16.34 10.34
CA ILE A 75 -0.56 16.13 9.57
C ILE A 75 -0.20 17.37 8.76
N ILE A 76 -1.22 18.03 8.18
CA ILE A 76 -1.02 19.29 7.45
C ILE A 76 -0.54 20.38 8.42
N ALA A 77 -1.14 20.44 9.63
CA ALA A 77 -0.73 21.40 10.65
C ALA A 77 0.73 21.20 11.09
N ILE A 78 1.15 19.95 11.33
CA ILE A 78 2.55 19.63 11.66
C ILE A 78 3.50 19.96 10.50
N ALA A 79 3.12 19.61 9.26
CA ALA A 79 3.96 19.89 8.09
C ALA A 79 4.19 21.39 7.88
N GLN A 80 3.17 22.19 8.14
CA GLN A 80 3.28 23.66 8.12
C GLN A 80 4.19 24.15 9.24
N ASP A 81 4.03 23.67 10.48
CA ASP A 81 4.86 24.05 11.62
C ASP A 81 6.35 23.70 11.42
N THR A 82 6.65 22.61 10.70
CA THR A 82 8.03 22.21 10.38
C THR A 82 8.68 22.92 9.19
N LEU A 83 7.89 23.56 8.33
CA LEU A 83 8.36 24.22 7.10
C LEU A 83 8.52 25.75 7.24
N PHE A 84 8.13 26.32 8.39
CA PHE A 84 8.33 27.73 8.75
C PHE A 84 9.46 27.91 9.77
#